data_AF-A0A2T6ZGA3-F1
#
_entry.id   AF-A0A2T6ZGA3-F1
#
_cell.length_a   1.000
_cell.length_b   1.000
_cell.length_c   1.000
_cell.angle_alpha   90.00
_cell.angle_beta   90.00
_cell.angle_gamma   90.00
#
_symmetry.space_group_name_H-M   'P 1'
#
loop_
_entity.id
_entity.type
_entity.pdbx_description
1 polymer ?
#
loop_
_entity_poly.entity_id
_entity_poly.type
_entity_poly.pdbx_seq_one_letter_code
_entity_poly.pdbx_strand_id
1 'polypeptide(L)'
;MPIRYFTYHKRGYQYFLADLCYFVNLLLLLNIWIFPNSRRLMISTYCLAYGNNAWAIAMWRNSLVFHSLDKVTSLFIHIMPPVVLHCLVHLLDQDLVDSRFPSISRVKGVEKYGLIEMVIWATVPYGIWQLSYHLFITVRRREKIAAGRPTSFTWLRKSYSKTWIGKLVLRLPETAQEPAFMLIQYSYAVLTMLPCPFWFYHRSFSALFLTAVGLWSIYNGATYYIDVFGKRFQNELEQLKKDVAKWQSSPRLNESNEDTKYLEPLNLTTKTITETTATDRGEKKLDGSEVRERTITSSVTTET
;
A
#
# COMPACT_ATOMS: atom_id res chain seq x y z
N MET A 1 -13.39 -1.39 4.54
CA MET A 1 -13.19 -2.76 4.01
C MET A 1 -14.12 -3.14 2.87
N PRO A 2 -15.46 -2.94 2.94
CA PRO A 2 -16.38 -3.35 1.87
C PRO A 2 -16.07 -2.72 0.50
N ILE A 3 -15.80 -1.41 0.47
CA ILE A 3 -15.45 -0.69 -0.77
C ILE A 3 -14.20 -1.28 -1.43
N ARG A 4 -13.19 -1.63 -0.63
CA ARG A 4 -11.96 -2.25 -1.12
C ARG A 4 -12.20 -3.66 -1.66
N TYR A 5 -13.04 -4.45 -0.99
CA TYR A 5 -13.48 -5.76 -1.47
C TYR A 5 -14.09 -5.67 -2.87
N PHE A 6 -15.08 -4.79 -3.07
CA PHE A 6 -15.72 -4.61 -4.38
C PHE A 6 -14.75 -4.08 -5.45
N THR A 7 -13.95 -3.07 -5.11
CA THR A 7 -12.98 -2.47 -6.05
C THR A 7 -11.92 -3.48 -6.48
N TYR A 8 -11.41 -4.30 -5.55
CA TYR A 8 -10.37 -5.28 -5.87
C TYR A 8 -10.90 -6.45 -6.68
N HIS A 9 -12.15 -6.87 -6.45
CA HIS A 9 -12.80 -7.86 -7.30
C HIS A 9 -13.00 -7.33 -8.72
N LYS A 10 -13.43 -6.07 -8.89
CA LYS A 10 -13.56 -5.44 -10.21
C LYS A 10 -12.22 -5.32 -10.94
N ARG A 11 -11.12 -5.06 -10.22
CA ARG A 11 -9.76 -4.93 -10.77
C ARG A 11 -9.01 -6.26 -10.92
N GLY A 12 -9.56 -7.38 -10.44
CA GLY A 12 -8.90 -8.68 -10.44
C GLY A 12 -7.86 -8.89 -9.34
N TYR A 13 -7.73 -7.94 -8.40
CA TYR A 13 -6.79 -7.93 -7.26
C TYR A 13 -7.30 -8.65 -6.01
N GLN A 14 -8.39 -9.42 -6.08
CA GLN A 14 -9.00 -10.03 -4.89
C GLN A 14 -8.07 -10.89 -4.03
N TYR A 15 -7.00 -11.46 -4.59
CA TYR A 15 -6.06 -12.30 -3.83
C TYR A 15 -5.14 -11.51 -2.89
N PHE A 16 -4.97 -10.20 -3.11
CA PHE A 16 -4.27 -9.33 -2.17
C PHE A 16 -5.04 -9.13 -0.86
N LEU A 17 -6.36 -9.40 -0.83
CA LEU A 17 -7.14 -9.37 0.42
C LEU A 17 -6.84 -10.57 1.33
N ALA A 18 -6.16 -11.60 0.82
CA ALA A 18 -5.74 -12.77 1.59
C ALA A 18 -4.31 -12.62 2.16
N ASP A 19 -3.69 -11.44 1.99
CA ASP A 19 -2.33 -11.19 2.49
C ASP A 19 -2.24 -11.18 4.02
N LEU A 20 -1.03 -11.42 4.52
CA LEU A 20 -0.73 -11.56 5.94
C LEU A 20 -1.22 -10.37 6.76
N CYS A 21 -1.15 -9.15 6.22
CA CYS A 21 -1.58 -7.96 6.95
C CYS A 21 -3.07 -8.00 7.34
N TYR A 22 -3.95 -8.51 6.46
CA TYR A 22 -5.36 -8.73 6.79
C TYR A 22 -5.55 -9.80 7.86
N PHE A 23 -4.77 -10.88 7.78
CA PHE A 23 -4.79 -11.93 8.78
C PHE A 23 -4.34 -11.42 10.15
N VAL A 24 -3.29 -10.59 10.22
CA VAL A 24 -2.83 -9.98 11.47
C VAL A 24 -3.87 -9.02 12.07
N ASN A 25 -4.59 -8.27 11.25
CA ASN A 25 -5.73 -7.46 11.73
C ASN A 25 -6.82 -8.35 12.32
N LEU A 26 -7.12 -9.50 11.70
CA LEU A 26 -8.05 -10.48 12.27
C LEU A 26 -7.54 -11.02 13.60
N LEU A 27 -6.28 -11.44 13.69
CA LEU A 27 -5.67 -11.91 14.94
C LEU A 27 -5.76 -10.86 16.06
N LEU A 28 -5.55 -9.58 15.72
CA LEU A 28 -5.71 -8.48 16.67
C LEU A 28 -7.15 -8.37 17.18
N LEU A 29 -8.14 -8.43 16.29
CA LEU A 29 -9.54 -8.41 16.69
C LEU A 29 -9.89 -9.61 17.56
N LEU A 30 -9.41 -10.81 17.22
CA LEU A 30 -9.59 -12.01 18.02
C LEU A 30 -8.95 -11.87 19.40
N ASN A 31 -7.74 -11.29 19.47
CA ASN A 31 -7.03 -11.06 20.71
C ASN A 31 -7.75 -10.07 21.63
N ILE A 32 -8.31 -9.00 21.09
CA ILE A 32 -9.00 -7.96 21.86
C ILE A 32 -10.38 -8.43 22.32
N TRP A 33 -11.16 -9.04 21.41
CA TRP A 33 -12.59 -9.25 21.62
C TRP A 33 -12.98 -10.66 22.04
N ILE A 34 -12.24 -11.69 21.59
CA ILE A 34 -12.65 -13.09 21.78
C ILE A 34 -11.75 -13.81 22.78
N PHE A 35 -10.43 -13.60 22.70
CA PHE A 35 -9.45 -14.33 23.50
C PHE A 35 -8.44 -13.42 24.23
N PRO A 36 -8.90 -12.42 25.03
CA PRO A 36 -8.00 -11.50 25.75
C PRO A 36 -7.13 -12.19 26.81
N ASN A 37 -7.49 -13.41 27.20
CA ASN A 37 -6.72 -14.25 28.12
C ASN A 37 -5.60 -15.07 27.44
N SER A 38 -5.59 -15.15 26.11
CA SER A 38 -4.66 -16.01 25.37
C SER A 38 -3.29 -15.34 25.20
N ARG A 39 -2.36 -15.69 26.09
CA ARG A 39 -0.95 -15.25 26.05
C ARG A 39 -0.27 -15.52 24.70
N ARG A 40 -0.51 -16.72 24.16
CA ARG A 40 0.06 -17.17 22.89
C ARG A 40 -0.44 -16.33 21.72
N LEU A 41 -1.75 -16.07 21.67
CA LEU A 41 -2.34 -15.23 20.63
C LEU A 41 -1.86 -13.78 20.74
N MET A 42 -1.79 -13.23 21.95
CA MET A 42 -1.30 -11.88 22.20
C MET A 42 0.14 -11.69 21.69
N ILE A 43 1.07 -12.56 22.10
CA ILE A 43 2.47 -12.49 21.66
C ILE A 43 2.59 -12.69 20.15
N SER A 44 1.88 -13.68 19.59
CA SER A 44 1.94 -13.94 18.16
C SER A 44 1.45 -12.75 17.35
N THR A 45 0.35 -12.14 17.78
CA THR A 45 -0.21 -10.93 17.16
C THR A 45 0.76 -9.77 17.29
N TYR A 46 1.40 -9.60 18.46
CA TYR A 46 2.38 -8.54 18.69
C TYR A 46 3.57 -8.66 17.74
N CYS A 47 4.18 -9.84 17.66
CA CYS A 47 5.31 -10.10 16.78
C CYS A 47 4.96 -9.94 15.30
N LEU A 48 3.80 -10.43 14.85
CA LEU A 48 3.39 -10.26 13.46
C LEU A 48 3.03 -8.81 13.12
N ALA A 49 2.46 -8.06 14.08
CA ALA A 49 2.12 -6.65 13.88
C ALA A 49 3.35 -5.75 13.82
N TYR A 50 4.29 -5.90 14.78
CA TYR A 50 5.52 -5.12 14.82
C TYR A 50 6.59 -5.59 13.82
N GLY A 51 6.69 -6.90 13.61
CA GLY A 51 7.62 -7.50 12.65
C GLY A 51 7.09 -7.33 11.23
N ASN A 52 6.17 -8.19 10.81
CA ASN A 52 5.75 -8.21 9.42
C ASN A 52 5.00 -6.95 8.97
N ASN A 53 3.97 -6.53 9.71
CA ASN A 53 3.10 -5.45 9.23
C ASN A 53 3.78 -4.08 9.24
N ALA A 54 4.48 -3.72 10.32
CA ALA A 54 5.13 -2.42 10.40
C ALA A 54 6.28 -2.29 9.39
N TRP A 55 7.13 -3.31 9.25
CA TRP A 55 8.22 -3.29 8.27
C TRP A 55 7.73 -3.31 6.81
N ALA A 56 6.57 -3.91 6.56
CA ALA A 56 5.92 -3.86 5.24
C ALA A 56 5.61 -2.41 4.79
N ILE A 57 5.46 -1.45 5.71
CA ILE A 57 5.32 -0.02 5.35
C ILE A 57 6.57 0.47 4.59
N ALA A 58 7.75 0.13 5.09
CA ALA A 58 9.01 0.51 4.45
C ALA A 58 9.26 -0.31 3.17
N MET A 59 9.08 -1.64 3.25
CA MET A 59 9.32 -2.55 2.12
C MET A 59 8.46 -2.21 0.90
N TRP A 60 7.15 -2.04 1.09
CA TRP A 60 6.21 -1.74 0.00
C TRP A 60 6.07 -0.25 -0.28
N ARG A 61 6.87 0.59 0.41
CA ARG A 61 6.80 2.05 0.33
C ARG A 61 5.37 2.56 0.47
N ASN A 62 4.66 2.06 1.48
CA ASN A 62 3.31 2.52 1.76
C ASN A 62 3.37 4.02 2.08
N SER A 63 2.48 4.78 1.44
CA SER A 63 2.48 6.25 1.48
C SER A 63 1.20 6.77 2.11
N LEU A 64 1.32 7.76 2.98
CA LEU A 64 0.17 8.52 3.46
C LEU A 64 -0.22 9.57 2.41
N VAL A 65 -1.29 9.30 1.66
CA VAL A 65 -1.78 10.18 0.59
C VAL A 65 -3.27 10.44 0.81
N PHE A 66 -3.59 11.59 1.41
CA PHE A 66 -4.93 11.87 1.95
C PHE A 66 -6.06 11.83 0.89
N HIS A 67 -5.76 12.14 -0.37
CA HIS A 67 -6.77 12.09 -1.45
C HIS A 67 -7.02 10.67 -2.01
N SER A 68 -6.25 9.66 -1.58
CA SER A 68 -6.36 8.30 -2.08
C SER A 68 -6.76 7.34 -0.96
N LEU A 69 -8.05 6.99 -0.91
CA LEU A 69 -8.58 6.02 0.04
C LEU A 69 -7.87 4.66 -0.03
N ASP A 70 -7.43 4.22 -1.22
CA ASP A 70 -6.72 2.95 -1.38
C ASP A 70 -5.33 2.99 -0.72
N LYS A 71 -4.58 4.10 -0.90
CA LYS A 71 -3.28 4.29 -0.26
C LYS A 71 -3.42 4.43 1.26
N VAL A 72 -4.37 5.23 1.72
CA VAL A 72 -4.66 5.39 3.17
C VAL A 72 -5.07 4.06 3.77
N THR A 73 -6.01 3.32 3.16
CA THR A 73 -6.44 2.01 3.68
C THR A 73 -5.26 1.03 3.72
N SER A 74 -4.40 1.04 2.70
CA SER A 74 -3.21 0.18 2.65
C SER A 74 -2.22 0.52 3.76
N LEU A 75 -2.00 1.80 4.06
CA LEU A 75 -1.16 2.18 5.19
C LEU A 75 -1.80 1.77 6.52
N PHE A 76 -3.10 2.01 6.69
CA PHE A 76 -3.83 1.76 7.94
C PHE A 76 -3.81 0.29 8.35
N ILE A 77 -4.03 -0.65 7.41
CA ILE A 77 -3.98 -2.08 7.73
C ILE A 77 -2.58 -2.54 8.20
N HIS A 78 -1.52 -1.78 7.87
CA HIS A 78 -0.15 -2.09 8.31
C HIS A 78 0.22 -1.37 9.62
N ILE A 79 -0.14 -0.09 9.77
CA ILE A 79 0.28 0.74 10.92
C ILE A 79 -0.66 0.65 12.13
N MET A 80 -1.97 0.45 11.92
CA MET A 80 -2.92 0.46 13.03
C MET A 80 -2.73 -0.70 14.01
N PRO A 81 -2.46 -1.94 13.57
CA PRO A 81 -2.23 -3.03 14.52
C PRO A 81 -1.11 -2.77 15.54
N PRO A 82 0.11 -2.40 15.13
CA PRO A 82 1.17 -2.13 16.11
C PRO A 82 0.90 -0.86 16.94
N VAL A 83 0.18 0.15 16.41
CA VAL A 83 -0.27 1.32 17.19
C VAL A 83 -1.24 0.92 18.29
N VAL A 84 -2.27 0.13 17.98
CA VAL A 84 -3.23 -0.35 18.99
C VAL A 84 -2.52 -1.16 20.06
N LEU A 85 -1.64 -2.07 19.66
CA LEU A 85 -0.84 -2.85 20.59
C LEU A 85 0.11 -1.99 21.42
N HIS A 86 0.68 -0.91 20.87
CA HIS A 86 1.47 0.05 21.64
C HIS A 86 0.65 0.65 22.77
N CYS A 87 -0.55 1.12 22.44
CA CYS A 87 -1.47 1.70 23.41
C CYS A 87 -1.83 0.69 24.50
N LEU A 88 -2.23 -0.52 24.12
CA LEU A 88 -2.60 -1.57 25.07
C LEU A 88 -1.44 -2.00 25.97
N VAL A 89 -0.23 -2.12 25.42
CA VAL A 89 0.93 -2.66 26.13
C VAL A 89 1.64 -1.59 26.98
N HIS A 90 1.64 -0.32 26.56
CA HIS A 90 2.51 0.71 27.16
C HIS A 90 1.81 1.98 27.65
N LEU A 91 0.58 2.27 27.22
CA LEU A 91 -0.12 3.52 27.59
C LEU A 91 -1.38 3.30 28.40
N LEU A 92 -2.05 2.15 28.25
CA LEU A 92 -3.27 1.85 28.97
C LEU A 92 -2.96 1.69 30.46
N ASP A 93 -3.89 2.18 31.29
CA ASP A 93 -3.78 2.04 32.73
C ASP A 93 -3.76 0.56 33.17
N GLN A 94 -2.93 0.26 34.17
CA GLN A 94 -2.60 -1.12 34.54
C GLN A 94 -3.84 -1.87 35.06
N ASP A 95 -4.73 -1.22 35.81
CA ASP A 95 -5.96 -1.84 36.33
C ASP A 95 -6.89 -2.24 35.17
N LEU A 96 -6.92 -1.44 34.11
CA LEU A 96 -7.70 -1.74 32.91
C LEU A 96 -7.06 -2.85 32.08
N VAL A 97 -5.73 -2.90 31.99
CA VAL A 97 -5.01 -4.02 31.36
C VAL A 97 -5.30 -5.32 32.11
N ASP A 98 -5.21 -5.33 33.44
CA ASP A 98 -5.42 -6.54 34.24
C ASP A 98 -6.85 -7.06 34.17
N SER A 99 -7.83 -6.15 34.14
CA SER A 99 -9.25 -6.52 34.07
C SER A 99 -9.71 -6.92 32.66
N ARG A 100 -9.21 -6.26 31.60
CA ARG A 100 -9.70 -6.44 30.22
C ARG A 100 -8.75 -7.22 29.31
N PHE A 101 -7.44 -7.09 29.53
CA PHE A 101 -6.38 -7.69 28.70
C PHE A 101 -5.33 -8.43 29.54
N PRO A 102 -5.73 -9.35 30.43
CA PRO A 102 -4.84 -9.97 31.43
C PRO A 102 -3.68 -10.76 30.80
N SER A 103 -3.79 -11.18 29.53
CA SER A 103 -2.67 -11.80 28.81
C SER A 103 -1.43 -10.92 28.73
N ILE A 104 -1.59 -9.59 28.62
CA ILE A 104 -0.48 -8.64 28.52
C ILE A 104 0.32 -8.62 29.82
N SER A 105 -0.36 -8.45 30.95
CA SER A 105 0.27 -8.40 32.28
C SER A 105 0.90 -9.73 32.67
N ARG A 106 0.24 -10.84 32.37
CA ARG A 106 0.81 -12.18 32.60
C ARG A 106 2.13 -12.33 31.87
N VAL A 107 2.17 -11.98 30.58
CA VAL A 107 3.39 -12.08 29.78
C VAL A 107 4.50 -11.18 30.31
N LYS A 108 4.19 -9.96 30.75
CA LYS A 108 5.18 -9.04 31.32
C LYS A 108 5.68 -9.46 32.71
N GLY A 109 4.80 -9.95 33.57
CA GLY A 109 5.10 -10.21 34.98
C GLY A 109 5.54 -11.64 35.27
N VAL A 110 4.84 -12.62 34.71
CA VAL A 110 4.96 -14.04 35.05
C VAL A 110 5.81 -14.79 34.04
N GLU A 111 5.40 -14.84 32.78
CA GLU A 111 6.08 -15.70 31.79
C GLU A 111 7.38 -15.10 31.26
N LYS A 112 7.45 -13.77 31.13
CA LYS A 112 8.62 -13.04 30.62
C LYS A 112 9.20 -13.68 29.35
N TYR A 113 8.34 -13.90 28.36
CA TYR A 113 8.75 -14.54 27.10
C TYR A 113 9.96 -13.83 26.48
N GLY A 114 10.98 -14.61 26.15
CA GLY A 114 12.15 -14.16 25.43
C GLY A 114 11.93 -14.20 23.92
N LEU A 115 13.02 -13.93 23.19
CA LEU A 115 12.99 -13.88 21.73
C LEU A 115 12.54 -15.20 21.10
N ILE A 116 13.09 -16.33 21.58
CA ILE A 116 12.85 -17.63 20.97
C ILE A 116 11.38 -18.02 21.14
N GLU A 117 10.83 -17.85 22.34
CA GLU A 117 9.42 -18.16 22.61
C GLU A 117 8.49 -17.27 21.79
N MET A 118 8.78 -15.97 21.71
CA MET A 118 7.98 -15.02 20.93
C MET A 118 7.97 -15.38 19.44
N VAL A 119 9.13 -15.72 18.87
CA VAL A 119 9.23 -16.16 17.47
C VAL A 119 8.50 -17.48 17.25
N ILE A 120 8.69 -18.49 18.11
CA ILE A 120 8.03 -19.80 17.96
C ILE A 120 6.51 -19.64 17.97
N TRP A 121 5.97 -18.87 18.92
CA TRP A 121 4.53 -18.68 18.99
C TRP A 121 4.01 -17.90 17.78
N ALA A 122 4.73 -16.89 17.29
CA ALA A 122 4.36 -16.15 16.09
C ALA A 122 4.43 -16.98 14.80
N THR A 123 5.34 -17.97 14.74
CA THR A 123 5.46 -18.90 13.62
C THR A 123 4.21 -19.75 13.44
N VAL A 124 3.49 -20.10 14.51
CA VAL A 124 2.29 -20.95 14.40
C VAL A 124 1.18 -20.29 13.55
N PRO A 125 0.64 -19.10 13.89
CA PRO A 125 -0.35 -18.45 13.06
C PRO A 125 0.22 -18.01 11.71
N TYR A 126 1.50 -17.64 11.61
CA TYR A 126 2.13 -17.40 10.31
C TYR A 126 2.06 -18.64 9.42
N GLY A 127 2.42 -19.82 9.96
CA GLY A 127 2.37 -21.10 9.25
C GLY A 127 0.96 -21.47 8.84
N ILE A 128 -0.03 -21.29 9.71
CA ILE A 128 -1.45 -21.48 9.38
C ILE A 128 -1.85 -20.59 8.20
N TRP A 129 -1.47 -19.31 8.23
CA TRP A 129 -1.74 -18.39 7.13
C TRP A 129 -1.00 -18.80 5.84
N GLN A 130 0.30 -19.10 5.92
CA GLN A 130 1.14 -19.46 4.79
C GLN A 130 0.61 -20.74 4.09
N LEU A 131 0.28 -21.76 4.86
CA LEU A 131 -0.29 -23.01 4.34
C LEU A 131 -1.69 -22.78 3.77
N SER A 132 -2.54 -22.01 4.44
CA SER A 132 -3.88 -21.68 3.93
C SER A 132 -3.78 -20.90 2.62
N TYR A 133 -2.89 -19.92 2.52
CA TYR A 133 -2.65 -19.17 1.30
C TYR A 133 -2.16 -20.07 0.18
N HIS A 134 -1.19 -20.93 0.46
CA HIS A 134 -0.65 -21.87 -0.51
C HIS A 134 -1.73 -22.83 -1.04
N LEU A 135 -2.50 -23.45 -0.15
CA LEU A 135 -3.53 -24.43 -0.54
C LEU A 135 -4.70 -23.77 -1.28
N PHE A 136 -5.27 -22.69 -0.73
CA PHE A 136 -6.49 -22.09 -1.28
C PHE A 136 -6.25 -21.17 -2.47
N ILE A 137 -5.11 -20.49 -2.52
CA ILE A 137 -4.78 -19.55 -3.59
C ILE A 137 -3.81 -20.21 -4.56
N THR A 138 -2.61 -20.58 -4.09
CA THR A 138 -1.55 -21.04 -4.98
C THR A 138 -1.83 -22.38 -5.63
N VAL A 139 -2.51 -23.32 -4.97
CA VAL A 139 -2.85 -24.64 -5.56
C VAL A 139 -4.23 -24.62 -6.21
N ARG A 140 -5.28 -24.19 -5.50
CA ARG A 140 -6.66 -24.26 -6.01
C ARG A 140 -7.01 -23.20 -7.07
N ARG A 141 -6.17 -22.18 -7.26
CA ARG A 141 -6.42 -21.12 -8.26
C ARG A 141 -5.31 -21.01 -9.31
N ARG A 142 -4.47 -22.05 -9.48
CA ARG A 142 -3.38 -22.10 -10.47
C ARG A 142 -3.81 -21.65 -11.85
N GLU A 143 -4.91 -22.20 -12.36
CA GLU A 143 -5.45 -21.84 -13.68
C GLU A 143 -5.82 -20.36 -13.80
N LYS A 144 -6.37 -19.76 -12.73
CA LYS A 144 -6.74 -18.34 -12.72
C LYS A 144 -5.51 -17.43 -12.58
N ILE A 145 -4.46 -17.90 -11.91
CA ILE A 145 -3.17 -17.21 -11.80
C ILE A 145 -2.45 -17.26 -13.16
N ALA A 146 -2.44 -18.42 -13.82
CA ALA A 146 -1.93 -18.59 -15.17
C ALA A 146 -2.68 -17.74 -16.21
N ALA A 147 -3.99 -17.54 -16.02
CA ALA A 147 -4.81 -16.61 -16.80
C ALA A 147 -4.52 -15.11 -16.51
N GLY A 148 -3.47 -14.79 -15.76
CA GLY A 148 -2.98 -13.42 -15.54
C GLY A 148 -3.57 -12.71 -14.33
N ARG A 149 -4.23 -13.41 -13.39
CA ARG A 149 -4.65 -12.78 -12.13
C ARG A 149 -3.46 -12.65 -11.17
N PRO A 150 -3.05 -11.42 -10.82
CA PRO A 150 -1.88 -11.22 -9.98
C PRO A 150 -2.14 -11.67 -8.55
N THR A 151 -1.18 -12.41 -8.01
CA THR A 151 -0.99 -12.72 -6.59
C THR A 151 0.25 -12.03 -6.07
N SER A 152 0.37 -11.96 -4.75
CA SER A 152 1.54 -11.41 -4.05
C SER A 152 2.83 -12.10 -4.48
N PHE A 153 2.78 -13.42 -4.75
CA PHE A 153 3.88 -14.18 -5.34
C PHE A 153 4.26 -13.70 -6.74
N THR A 154 3.30 -13.64 -7.68
CA THR A 154 3.59 -13.20 -9.06
C THR A 154 4.08 -11.76 -9.12
N TRP A 155 3.54 -10.90 -8.25
CA TRP A 155 3.95 -9.51 -8.14
C TRP A 155 5.37 -9.40 -7.62
N LEU A 156 5.71 -10.08 -6.51
CA LEU A 156 7.05 -10.01 -5.93
C LEU A 156 8.10 -10.63 -6.86
N ARG A 157 7.78 -11.74 -7.54
CA ARG A 157 8.65 -12.34 -8.57
C ARG A 157 8.97 -11.35 -9.69
N LYS A 158 7.97 -10.60 -10.18
CA LYS A 158 8.15 -9.58 -11.22
C LYS A 158 8.97 -8.39 -10.70
N SER A 159 8.53 -7.81 -9.58
CA SER A 159 9.12 -6.60 -9.00
C SER A 159 10.58 -6.78 -8.56
N TYR A 160 10.96 -7.96 -8.08
CA TYR A 160 12.31 -8.23 -7.58
C TYR A 160 13.17 -9.09 -8.52
N SER A 161 12.69 -9.38 -9.72
CA SER A 161 13.41 -10.18 -10.75
C SER A 161 14.84 -9.71 -11.03
N LYS A 162 15.12 -8.41 -10.84
CA LYS A 162 16.44 -7.79 -11.10
C LYS A 162 17.39 -7.82 -9.90
N THR A 163 16.90 -8.11 -8.69
CA THR A 163 17.74 -8.18 -7.47
C THR A 163 18.58 -9.46 -7.45
N TRP A 164 19.66 -9.52 -6.65
CA TRP A 164 20.43 -10.78 -6.54
C TRP A 164 19.52 -11.93 -6.11
N ILE A 165 18.69 -11.70 -5.08
CA ILE A 165 17.85 -12.77 -4.50
C ILE A 165 16.83 -13.21 -5.54
N GLY A 166 16.21 -12.27 -6.25
CA GLY A 166 15.30 -12.60 -7.35
C GLY A 166 15.98 -13.39 -8.47
N LYS A 167 17.20 -13.01 -8.87
CA LYS A 167 17.98 -13.77 -9.87
C LYS A 167 18.30 -15.18 -9.38
N LEU A 168 18.64 -15.36 -8.11
CA LEU A 168 18.91 -16.67 -7.51
C LEU A 168 17.65 -17.55 -7.53
N VAL A 169 16.50 -17.00 -7.13
CA VAL A 169 15.22 -17.73 -7.15
C VAL A 169 14.82 -18.08 -8.59
N LEU A 170 15.00 -17.19 -9.55
CA LEU A 170 14.65 -17.43 -10.96
C LEU A 170 15.56 -18.46 -11.64
N ARG A 171 16.74 -18.76 -11.07
CA ARG A 171 17.61 -19.86 -11.55
C ARG A 171 17.12 -21.24 -11.11
N LEU A 172 16.25 -21.32 -10.11
CA LEU A 172 15.68 -22.60 -9.67
C LEU A 172 14.64 -23.12 -10.68
N PRO A 173 14.44 -24.44 -10.78
CA PRO A 173 13.33 -25.03 -11.52
C PRO A 173 12.00 -24.42 -11.09
N GLU A 174 11.05 -24.26 -12.01
CA GLU A 174 9.78 -23.57 -11.75
C GLU A 174 9.01 -24.13 -10.54
N THR A 175 9.08 -25.45 -10.34
CA THR A 175 8.48 -26.16 -9.19
C THR A 175 9.11 -25.79 -7.84
N ALA A 176 10.39 -25.39 -7.83
CA ALA A 176 11.12 -25.01 -6.62
C ALA A 176 11.04 -23.50 -6.31
N GLN A 177 10.59 -22.67 -7.25
CA GLN A 177 10.50 -21.22 -7.06
C GLN A 177 9.45 -20.83 -6.02
N GLU A 178 8.29 -21.50 -6.02
CA GLU A 178 7.23 -21.29 -5.02
C GLU A 178 7.75 -21.62 -3.59
N PRO A 179 8.28 -22.82 -3.29
CA PRO A 179 8.86 -23.12 -1.98
C PRO A 179 10.02 -22.20 -1.57
N ALA A 180 10.93 -21.88 -2.49
CA ALA A 180 12.05 -20.99 -2.20
C ALA A 180 11.57 -19.59 -1.79
N PHE A 181 10.52 -19.09 -2.46
CA PHE A 181 9.89 -17.84 -2.10
C PHE A 181 9.24 -17.88 -0.72
N MET A 182 8.49 -18.94 -0.42
CA MET A 182 7.87 -19.10 0.90
C MET A 182 8.94 -19.12 2.01
N LEU A 183 10.07 -19.78 1.78
CA LEU A 183 11.20 -19.80 2.69
C LEU A 183 11.81 -18.40 2.87
N ILE A 184 12.09 -17.68 1.79
CA ILE A 184 12.62 -16.31 1.86
C ILE A 184 11.67 -15.38 2.62
N GLN A 185 10.37 -15.49 2.34
CA GLN A 185 9.34 -14.69 3.00
C GLN A 185 9.26 -15.01 4.49
N TYR A 186 9.38 -16.29 4.89
CA TYR A 186 9.41 -16.69 6.29
C TYR A 186 10.71 -16.24 6.99
N SER A 187 11.87 -16.39 6.35
CA SER A 187 13.14 -15.89 6.86
C SER A 187 13.10 -14.37 7.07
N TYR A 188 12.49 -13.64 6.14
CA TYR A 188 12.26 -12.20 6.30
C TYR A 188 11.32 -11.91 7.49
N ALA A 189 10.24 -12.68 7.65
CA ALA A 189 9.33 -12.55 8.79
C ALA A 189 10.08 -12.70 10.12
N VAL A 190 10.86 -13.77 10.28
CA VAL A 190 11.66 -14.02 11.49
C VAL A 190 12.66 -12.89 11.73
N LEU A 191 13.36 -12.43 10.69
CA LEU A 191 14.31 -11.31 10.79
C LEU A 191 13.63 -10.04 11.32
N THR A 192 12.45 -9.70 10.80
CA THR A 192 11.71 -8.51 11.25
C THR A 192 11.14 -8.65 12.66
N MET A 193 10.96 -9.87 13.16
CA MET A 193 10.49 -10.12 14.53
C MET A 193 11.60 -10.05 15.60
N LEU A 194 12.88 -10.10 15.21
CA LEU A 194 13.98 -10.09 16.18
C LEU A 194 13.94 -8.93 17.19
N PRO A 195 13.57 -7.69 16.81
CA PRO A 195 13.48 -6.58 17.75
C PRO A 195 12.18 -6.56 18.58
N CYS A 196 11.20 -7.42 18.29
CA CYS A 196 9.88 -7.38 18.94
C CYS A 196 9.92 -7.53 20.46
N PRO A 197 10.70 -8.46 21.06
CA PRO A 197 10.79 -8.55 22.52
C PRO A 197 11.28 -7.23 23.13
N PHE A 198 12.28 -6.61 22.49
CA PHE A 198 12.82 -5.34 22.96
C PHE A 198 11.77 -4.22 22.95
N TRP A 199 10.99 -4.12 21.88
CA TRP A 199 9.87 -3.17 21.83
C TRP A 199 8.77 -3.50 22.85
N PHE A 200 8.48 -4.78 23.07
CA PHE A 200 7.45 -5.22 24.02
C PHE A 200 7.76 -4.82 25.46
N TYR A 201 9.03 -4.92 25.87
CA TYR A 201 9.45 -4.56 27.23
C TYR A 201 9.81 -3.08 27.39
N HIS A 202 10.22 -2.38 26.32
CA HIS A 202 10.64 -0.99 26.39
C HIS A 202 9.74 -0.02 25.61
N ARG A 203 8.94 0.75 26.35
CA ARG A 203 8.00 1.75 25.81
C ARG A 203 8.66 2.74 24.85
N SER A 204 9.82 3.31 25.22
CA SER A 204 10.47 4.36 24.41
C SER A 204 10.91 3.85 23.05
N PHE A 205 11.45 2.64 22.97
CA PHE A 205 11.88 2.04 21.71
C PHE A 205 10.72 1.63 20.83
N SER A 206 9.64 1.13 21.43
CA SER A 206 8.39 0.86 20.72
C SER A 206 7.80 2.14 20.10
N ALA A 207 7.75 3.24 20.87
CA ALA A 207 7.28 4.53 20.39
C ALA A 207 8.17 5.11 19.30
N LEU A 208 9.50 5.01 19.46
CA LEU A 208 10.49 5.47 18.47
C LEU A 208 10.32 4.73 17.15
N PHE A 209 10.21 3.39 17.19
CA PHE A 209 10.01 2.58 15.99
C PHE A 209 8.71 2.95 15.27
N LEU A 210 7.59 3.05 16.00
CA LEU A 210 6.31 3.45 15.42
C LEU A 210 6.34 4.85 14.81
N THR A 211 6.99 5.79 15.49
CA THR A 211 7.18 7.15 14.97
C THR A 211 8.02 7.13 13.71
N ALA A 212 9.11 6.36 13.68
CA ALA A 212 9.98 6.24 12.52
C ALA A 212 9.25 5.67 11.30
N VAL A 213 8.49 4.58 11.43
CA VAL A 213 7.71 4.01 10.30
C VAL A 213 6.57 4.93 9.88
N GLY A 214 5.96 5.66 10.83
CA GLY A 214 4.96 6.68 10.55
C GLY A 214 5.54 7.83 9.71
N LEU A 215 6.66 8.40 10.15
CA LEU A 215 7.38 9.45 9.42
C LEU A 215 7.85 8.95 8.04
N TRP A 216 8.31 7.71 7.94
CA TRP A 216 8.66 7.11 6.65
C TRP A 216 7.48 7.07 5.68
N SER A 217 6.28 6.75 6.16
CA SER A 217 5.07 6.76 5.34
C SER A 217 4.65 8.16 4.90
N ILE A 218 4.88 9.17 5.75
CA ILE A 218 4.64 10.58 5.43
C ILE A 218 5.64 11.05 4.37
N TYR A 219 6.92 10.72 4.54
CA TYR A 219 7.96 11.03 3.56
C TYR A 219 7.63 10.42 2.19
N ASN A 220 7.27 9.13 2.14
CA ASN A 220 6.83 8.48 0.90
C ASN A 220 5.57 9.13 0.30
N GLY A 221 4.68 9.68 1.12
CA GLY A 221 3.52 10.45 0.69
C GLY A 221 3.92 11.79 0.08
N ALA A 222 4.79 12.54 0.75
CA ALA A 222 5.30 13.83 0.28
C ALA A 222 6.04 13.68 -1.07
N THR A 223 6.93 12.69 -1.20
CA THR A 223 7.59 12.39 -2.47
C THR A 223 6.58 12.06 -3.57
N TYR A 224 5.55 11.27 -3.27
CA TYR A 224 4.49 10.97 -4.24
C TYR A 224 3.78 12.24 -4.74
N TYR A 225 3.46 13.18 -3.84
CA TYR A 225 2.86 14.45 -4.25
C TYR A 225 3.82 15.27 -5.12
N ILE A 226 5.09 15.39 -4.73
CA ILE A 226 6.10 16.12 -5.51
C ILE A 226 6.25 15.53 -6.92
N ASP A 227 6.34 14.21 -7.03
CA ASP A 227 6.48 13.53 -8.34
C ASP A 227 5.26 13.76 -9.23
N VAL A 228 4.06 13.70 -8.67
CA VAL A 228 2.81 13.90 -9.42
C VAL A 228 2.67 15.36 -9.87
N PHE A 229 2.92 16.33 -8.99
CA PHE A 229 2.87 17.74 -9.35
C PHE A 229 3.99 18.12 -10.33
N GLY A 230 5.20 17.58 -10.13
CA GLY A 230 6.34 17.80 -11.02
C GLY A 230 6.07 17.29 -12.43
N LYS A 231 5.57 16.06 -12.57
CA LYS A 231 5.18 15.51 -13.89
C LYS A 231 4.05 16.29 -14.54
N ARG A 232 3.04 16.69 -13.77
CA ARG A 232 1.94 17.50 -14.29
C ARG A 232 2.43 18.86 -14.82
N PHE A 233 3.28 19.53 -14.05
CA PHE A 233 3.88 20.80 -14.45
C PHE A 233 4.79 20.65 -15.67
N GLN A 234 5.61 19.60 -15.73
CA GLN A 234 6.40 19.27 -16.92
C GLN A 234 5.53 19.09 -18.15
N ASN A 235 4.44 18.32 -18.04
CA ASN A 235 3.50 18.12 -19.14
C ASN A 235 2.81 19.42 -19.58
N GLU A 236 2.40 20.27 -18.64
CA GLU A 236 1.80 21.58 -18.92
C GLU A 236 2.81 22.51 -19.63
N LEU A 237 4.08 22.51 -19.21
CA LEU A 237 5.16 23.26 -19.89
C LEU A 237 5.45 22.73 -21.29
N GLU A 238 5.47 21.41 -21.48
CA GLU A 238 5.64 20.81 -22.81
C GLU A 238 4.48 21.15 -23.74
N GLN A 239 3.26 21.18 -23.21
CA GLN A 239 2.08 21.60 -23.97
C GLN A 239 2.16 23.08 -24.37
N LEU A 240 2.50 23.97 -23.43
CA LEU A 240 2.69 25.40 -23.71
C LEU A 240 3.78 25.65 -24.76
N LYS A 241 4.91 24.92 -24.70
CA LYS A 241 5.97 24.99 -25.71
C LYS A 241 5.46 24.59 -27.10
N LYS A 242 4.65 23.53 -27.19
CA LYS A 242 4.03 23.10 -28.46
C LYS A 242 3.07 24.14 -28.99
N ASP A 243 2.28 24.78 -28.13
CA ASP A 243 1.33 25.80 -28.55
C ASP A 243 2.06 27.06 -29.04
N VAL A 244 3.07 27.57 -28.32
CA VAL A 244 3.90 28.70 -28.77
C VAL A 244 4.57 28.41 -30.12
N ALA A 245 5.09 27.19 -30.31
CA ALA A 245 5.68 26.80 -31.59
C ALA A 245 4.65 26.85 -32.73
N LYS A 246 3.40 26.42 -32.50
CA LYS A 246 2.31 26.54 -33.50
C LYS A 246 2.02 27.99 -33.86
N TRP A 247 1.99 28.90 -32.88
CA TRP A 247 1.79 30.34 -33.13
C TRP A 247 2.93 30.96 -33.93
N GLN A 248 4.19 30.59 -33.64
CA GLN A 248 5.35 31.05 -34.39
C GLN A 248 5.41 30.48 -35.81
N SER A 249 4.92 29.24 -36.01
CA SER A 249 4.85 28.59 -37.33
C SER A 249 3.64 28.98 -38.16
N SER A 250 2.62 29.62 -37.56
CA SER A 250 1.49 30.18 -38.31
C SER A 250 1.98 31.43 -39.03
N PRO A 251 1.93 31.51 -40.37
CA PRO A 251 2.42 32.67 -41.09
C PRO A 251 1.70 33.91 -40.57
N ARG A 252 2.48 34.94 -40.19
CA ARG A 252 1.94 36.30 -40.15
C ARG A 252 1.30 36.53 -41.51
N LEU A 253 -0.01 36.74 -41.52
CA LEU A 253 -0.71 37.44 -42.59
C LEU A 253 -0.03 38.81 -42.72
N ASN A 254 1.04 38.85 -43.52
CA ASN A 254 1.46 40.07 -44.18
C ASN A 254 0.43 40.27 -45.29
N GLU A 255 -0.66 40.96 -44.97
CA GLU A 255 -1.32 41.81 -45.94
C GLU A 255 -1.83 43.06 -45.22
N SER A 256 -1.27 44.16 -45.66
CA SER A 256 -1.66 45.54 -45.42
C SER A 256 -3.18 45.74 -45.47
N ASN A 257 -3.77 46.34 -44.45
CA ASN A 257 -4.45 47.63 -44.58
C ASN A 257 -4.97 48.12 -43.22
N GLU A 258 -5.03 49.45 -43.14
CA GLU A 258 -5.61 50.30 -42.12
C GLU A 258 -6.77 49.66 -41.33
N ASP A 259 -6.63 49.56 -40.02
CA ASP A 259 -7.50 50.29 -39.08
C ASP A 259 -7.18 49.94 -37.64
N THR A 260 -6.89 50.98 -36.87
CA THR A 260 -6.86 51.00 -35.41
C THR A 260 -8.21 50.50 -34.87
N LYS A 261 -8.29 49.25 -34.43
CA LYS A 261 -9.46 48.76 -33.67
C LYS A 261 -9.02 48.09 -32.38
N TYR A 262 -9.06 48.92 -31.34
CA TYR A 262 -9.22 48.65 -29.90
C TYR A 262 -8.71 47.30 -29.37
N LEU A 263 -7.64 47.39 -28.56
CA LEU A 263 -7.34 46.42 -27.53
C LEU A 263 -8.55 46.29 -26.59
N GLU A 264 -9.26 45.18 -26.66
CA GLU A 264 -10.26 44.82 -25.65
C GLU A 264 -9.51 44.16 -24.48
N PRO A 265 -9.60 44.70 -23.26
CA PRO A 265 -8.96 44.08 -22.11
C PRO A 265 -9.63 42.74 -21.81
N LEU A 266 -8.82 41.72 -21.47
CA LEU A 266 -9.28 40.40 -21.05
C LEU A 266 -10.37 40.54 -19.97
N ASN A 267 -11.63 40.36 -20.37
CA ASN A 267 -12.75 40.29 -19.44
C ASN A 267 -12.74 38.90 -18.81
N LEU A 268 -12.21 38.84 -17.59
CA LEU A 268 -12.18 37.64 -16.74
C LEU A 268 -13.59 37.39 -16.16
N THR A 269 -14.63 37.23 -16.98
CA THR A 269 -15.96 36.81 -16.52
C THR A 269 -16.83 36.34 -17.69
N THR A 270 -16.64 35.09 -18.11
CA THR A 270 -17.68 34.37 -18.85
C THR A 270 -17.72 32.95 -18.29
N LYS A 271 -18.83 32.63 -17.60
CA LYS A 271 -19.12 31.26 -17.18
C LYS A 271 -19.51 30.46 -18.41
N THR A 272 -18.52 29.85 -19.06
CA THR A 272 -18.76 28.79 -20.04
C THR A 272 -19.15 27.52 -19.30
N ILE A 273 -20.43 27.15 -19.32
CA ILE A 273 -20.85 25.83 -18.84
C ILE A 273 -20.38 24.82 -19.88
N THR A 274 -19.33 24.07 -19.55
CA THR A 274 -18.79 23.00 -20.38
C THR A 274 -19.31 21.68 -19.84
N GLU A 275 -20.30 21.07 -20.49
CA GLU A 275 -20.64 19.67 -20.18
C GLU A 275 -19.54 18.76 -20.72
N THR A 276 -18.79 18.15 -19.80
CA THR A 276 -17.70 17.23 -20.13
C THR A 276 -18.18 15.80 -19.90
N THR A 277 -18.44 15.04 -20.96
CA THR A 277 -18.65 13.60 -20.87
C THR A 277 -17.33 12.85 -21.09
N ALA A 278 -16.87 12.13 -20.08
CA ALA A 278 -15.67 11.31 -20.15
C ALA A 278 -16.04 9.84 -20.44
N THR A 279 -15.52 9.29 -21.52
CA THR A 279 -15.57 7.85 -21.79
C THR A 279 -14.19 7.23 -21.52
N ASP A 280 -14.13 6.25 -20.60
CA ASP A 280 -12.89 5.59 -20.14
C ASP A 280 -12.75 4.27 -20.90
N ARG A 281 -11.84 4.20 -21.89
CA ARG A 281 -11.41 2.93 -22.50
C ARG A 281 -9.93 2.72 -22.15
N GLY A 282 -9.68 1.76 -21.27
CA GLY A 282 -8.33 1.37 -20.88
C GLY A 282 -7.74 0.32 -21.81
N GLU A 283 -6.66 0.66 -22.49
CA GLU A 283 -5.77 -0.33 -23.12
C GLU A 283 -4.59 -0.65 -22.19
N LYS A 284 -4.32 -1.95 -21.98
CA LYS A 284 -3.23 -2.42 -21.12
C LYS A 284 -1.94 -2.54 -21.92
N LYS A 285 -0.88 -1.84 -21.50
CA LYS A 285 0.50 -2.15 -21.92
C LYS A 285 1.08 -3.31 -21.10
N LEU A 286 1.93 -4.10 -21.76
CA LEU A 286 2.51 -5.37 -21.29
C LEU A 286 3.38 -5.26 -20.02
N ASP A 287 3.79 -4.06 -19.61
CA ASP A 287 4.62 -3.86 -18.41
C ASP A 287 3.80 -3.65 -17.12
N GLY A 288 2.47 -3.52 -17.21
CA GLY A 288 1.59 -3.32 -16.06
C GLY A 288 1.50 -1.87 -15.56
N SER A 289 2.04 -0.90 -16.31
CA SER A 289 1.70 0.50 -16.12
C SER A 289 0.36 0.81 -16.81
N GLU A 290 -0.58 1.41 -16.07
CA GLU A 290 -1.77 2.03 -16.64
C GLU A 290 -1.38 3.42 -17.15
N VAL A 291 -1.39 3.62 -18.47
CA VAL A 291 -1.50 4.96 -19.05
C VAL A 291 -2.98 5.20 -19.27
N ARG A 292 -3.56 6.06 -18.43
CA ARG A 292 -4.92 6.57 -18.64
C ARG A 292 -4.83 7.71 -19.64
N GLU A 293 -5.10 7.42 -20.91
CA GLU A 293 -5.37 8.48 -21.87
C GLU A 293 -6.81 8.96 -21.64
N ARG A 294 -6.96 10.15 -21.09
CA ARG A 294 -8.25 10.85 -21.08
C ARG A 294 -8.37 11.59 -22.40
N THR A 295 -9.15 11.07 -23.33
CA THR A 295 -9.62 11.88 -24.46
C THR A 295 -10.74 12.78 -23.94
N ILE A 296 -10.47 14.08 -23.91
CA ILE A 296 -11.47 15.09 -23.58
C ILE A 296 -12.04 15.57 -24.90
N THR A 297 -13.30 15.25 -25.18
CA THR A 297 -14.03 15.83 -26.31
C THR A 297 -14.91 16.94 -25.75
N SER A 298 -14.56 18.19 -26.05
CA SER A 298 -15.37 19.35 -25.69
C SER A 298 -16.18 19.77 -26.90
N SER A 299 -17.50 19.60 -26.84
CA SER A 299 -18.42 20.21 -27.82
C SER A 299 -18.87 21.56 -27.28
N VAL A 300 -18.68 22.61 -28.08
CA VAL A 300 -19.17 23.97 -27.79
C VAL A 300 -20.46 24.16 -28.56
N THR A 301 -21.57 24.30 -27.85
CA THR A 301 -22.83 24.79 -28.43
C THR A 301 -23.02 26.24 -28.01
N THR A 302 -23.00 27.13 -29.00
CA THR A 302 -23.44 28.53 -28.86
C THR A 302 -24.96 28.56 -29.01
N GLU A 303 -25.69 28.80 -27.92
CA GLU A 303 -27.05 29.33 -28.02
C GLU A 303 -26.94 30.83 -28.34
N THR A 304 -27.60 31.25 -29.42
CA THR A 304 -27.75 32.65 -29.85
C THR A 304 -28.69 33.42 -28.94
#